data_AF-C3R1R6-F1
#
_entry.id   AF-C3R1R6-F1
#
_cell.length_a   1.000
_cell.length_b   1.000
_cell.length_c   1.000
_cell.angle_alpha   90.00
_cell.angle_beta   90.00
_cell.angle_gamma   90.00
#
_symmetry.space_group_name_H-M   'P 1'
#
loop_
_entity.id
_entity.type
_entity.pdbx_description
1 polymer ?
#
loop_
_entity_poly.entity_id
_entity_poly.type
_entity_poly.pdbx_seq_one_letter_code
_entity_poly.pdbx_strand_id
1 'polypeptide(L)'
;MKKLLSITMLLISSLFIYAQQDVTKFLGIPVDGSKSEMIQKLKAKGYTSSPLDKDVLVGEFNGADVNIHVVTNNNKVYRIMICDVNNIDERAIQIRFNRLCEQFVNNSKYSSLPLEEYMIPDDEDISYEITVHKKRYEAVFYQKTDETFMAKQIEAAFPQYTKEQLANPSEELRAEIVNFVTQYISKKAVWFMINERLGKYCITMYYDNEYNNANGEDL
;
A
#
# COMPACT_ATOMS: atom_id res chain seq x y z
N MET A 1 15.85 -21.36 -30.75
CA MET A 1 15.05 -21.61 -29.52
C MET A 1 15.80 -21.18 -28.25
N LYS A 2 17.00 -21.71 -27.95
CA LYS A 2 17.78 -21.32 -26.75
C LYS A 2 18.12 -19.80 -26.66
N LYS A 3 18.42 -19.15 -27.80
CA LYS A 3 18.66 -17.70 -27.85
C LYS A 3 17.39 -16.85 -27.70
N LEU A 4 16.22 -17.35 -28.12
CA LEU A 4 14.95 -16.61 -27.98
C LEU A 4 14.46 -16.64 -26.52
N LEU A 5 14.52 -17.82 -25.87
CA LEU A 5 14.23 -18.00 -24.44
C LEU A 5 15.16 -17.16 -23.54
N SER A 6 16.43 -17.03 -23.90
CA SER A 6 17.38 -16.21 -23.14
C SER A 6 17.12 -14.71 -23.27
N ILE A 7 16.53 -14.25 -24.38
CA ILE A 7 16.19 -12.83 -24.60
C ILE A 7 14.88 -12.48 -23.89
N THR A 8 13.87 -13.36 -23.92
CA THR A 8 12.63 -13.18 -23.13
C THR A 8 12.91 -13.18 -21.63
N MET A 9 13.83 -14.02 -21.14
CA MET A 9 14.21 -14.06 -19.73
C MET A 9 15.05 -12.83 -19.31
N LEU A 10 15.89 -12.27 -20.20
CA LEU A 10 16.59 -11.01 -19.95
C LEU A 10 15.63 -9.80 -19.89
N LEU A 11 14.63 -9.73 -20.78
CA LEU A 11 13.65 -8.63 -20.75
C LEU A 11 12.84 -8.61 -19.45
N ILE A 12 12.37 -9.77 -19.00
CA ILE A 12 11.63 -9.91 -17.73
C ILE A 12 12.51 -9.49 -16.55
N SER A 13 13.81 -9.84 -16.55
CA SER A 13 14.75 -9.44 -15.49
C SER A 13 15.05 -7.92 -15.45
N SER A 14 15.06 -7.24 -16.61
CA SER A 14 15.30 -5.79 -16.67
C SER A 14 14.13 -4.94 -16.17
N LEU A 15 12.89 -5.45 -16.25
CA LEU A 15 11.71 -4.78 -15.72
C LEU A 15 11.75 -4.69 -14.18
N PHE A 16 12.36 -5.66 -13.49
CA PHE A 16 12.48 -5.65 -12.02
C PHE A 16 13.48 -4.60 -11.49
N ILE A 17 14.56 -4.32 -12.21
CA ILE A 17 15.57 -3.33 -11.79
C ILE A 17 14.99 -1.90 -11.88
N TYR A 18 14.18 -1.61 -12.89
CA TYR A 18 13.53 -0.30 -13.05
C TYR A 18 12.30 -0.11 -12.15
N ALA A 19 11.54 -1.18 -11.85
CA ALA A 19 10.39 -1.11 -10.95
C ALA A 19 10.76 -0.72 -9.51
N GLN A 20 12.01 -0.96 -9.09
CA GLN A 20 12.47 -0.63 -7.73
C GLN A 20 12.53 0.87 -7.42
N GLN A 21 12.31 1.76 -8.42
CA GLN A 21 12.29 3.22 -8.22
C GLN A 21 10.92 3.79 -7.82
N ASP A 22 9.81 3.07 -8.07
CA ASP A 22 8.45 3.54 -7.77
C ASP A 22 7.70 2.58 -6.85
N VAL A 23 8.28 2.31 -5.69
CA VAL A 23 7.64 1.54 -4.62
C VAL A 23 6.78 2.44 -3.72
N THR A 24 5.91 1.84 -2.89
CA THR A 24 5.19 2.55 -1.83
C THR A 24 6.14 3.32 -0.93
N LYS A 25 5.73 4.51 -0.52
CA LYS A 25 6.49 5.41 0.36
C LYS A 25 5.70 5.70 1.62
N PHE A 26 6.32 5.52 2.77
CA PHE A 26 5.81 5.98 4.05
C PHE A 26 6.59 7.23 4.48
N LEU A 27 5.91 8.36 4.69
CA LEU A 27 6.54 9.67 5.02
C LEU A 27 7.63 10.11 4.01
N GLY A 28 7.45 9.72 2.74
CA GLY A 28 8.40 9.97 1.66
C GLY A 28 9.57 8.98 1.61
N ILE A 29 9.65 8.03 2.54
CA ILE A 29 10.66 6.98 2.57
C ILE A 29 10.15 5.77 1.79
N PRO A 30 10.85 5.30 0.74
CA PRO A 30 10.52 4.06 0.05
C PRO A 30 10.47 2.88 1.03
N VAL A 31 9.37 2.11 1.00
CA VAL A 31 9.17 0.88 1.77
C VAL A 31 9.97 -0.25 1.10
N ASP A 32 11.30 -0.16 1.24
CA ASP A 32 12.28 -1.09 0.69
C ASP A 32 13.59 -0.99 1.51
N GLY A 33 14.59 -1.77 1.16
CA GLY A 33 15.88 -1.85 1.84
C GLY A 33 15.83 -2.72 3.08
N SER A 34 16.83 -2.61 3.94
CA SER A 34 16.91 -3.43 5.16
C SER A 34 16.08 -2.86 6.32
N LYS A 35 15.73 -3.71 7.29
CA LYS A 35 15.02 -3.29 8.51
C LYS A 35 15.76 -2.19 9.28
N SER A 36 17.07 -2.30 9.42
CA SER A 36 17.90 -1.34 10.18
C SER A 36 17.94 0.03 9.51
N GLU A 37 18.12 0.08 8.19
CA GLU A 37 18.08 1.33 7.42
C GLU A 37 16.71 2.01 7.52
N MET A 38 15.62 1.24 7.40
CA MET A 38 14.27 1.76 7.54
C MET A 38 14.05 2.34 8.94
N ILE A 39 14.44 1.62 9.99
CA ILE A 39 14.35 2.12 11.38
C ILE A 39 15.13 3.42 11.56
N GLN A 40 16.34 3.53 11.01
CA GLN A 40 17.13 4.78 11.08
C GLN A 40 16.44 5.94 10.37
N LYS A 41 15.88 5.70 9.17
CA LYS A 41 15.13 6.72 8.42
C LYS A 41 13.88 7.18 9.16
N LEU A 42 13.17 6.26 9.83
CA LEU A 42 12.01 6.59 10.67
C LEU A 42 12.40 7.35 11.93
N LYS A 43 13.53 7.01 12.57
CA LYS A 43 14.05 7.80 13.69
C LYS A 43 14.40 9.23 13.28
N ALA A 44 14.94 9.42 12.08
CA ALA A 44 15.17 10.76 11.52
C ALA A 44 13.87 11.53 11.22
N LYS A 45 12.71 10.86 11.17
CA LYS A 45 11.37 11.48 11.08
C LYS A 45 10.73 11.78 12.44
N GLY A 46 11.42 11.51 13.55
CA GLY A 46 10.95 11.83 14.90
C GLY A 46 10.36 10.65 15.68
N TYR A 47 10.34 9.44 15.11
CA TYR A 47 9.94 8.25 15.85
C TYR A 47 11.07 7.77 16.77
N THR A 48 10.71 7.10 17.86
CA THR A 48 11.67 6.57 18.84
C THR A 48 11.45 5.07 19.03
N SER A 49 12.46 4.34 19.49
CA SER A 49 12.27 2.92 19.83
C SER A 49 11.39 2.80 21.08
N SER A 50 10.48 1.84 21.08
CA SER A 50 9.69 1.51 22.27
C SER A 50 10.62 1.10 23.42
N PRO A 51 10.32 1.53 24.66
CA PRO A 51 11.03 1.05 25.84
C PRO A 51 10.89 -0.46 26.06
N LEU A 52 9.80 -1.07 25.56
CA LEU A 52 9.43 -2.47 25.78
C LEU A 52 9.98 -3.39 24.70
N ASP A 53 10.09 -2.90 23.46
CA ASP A 53 10.61 -3.65 22.32
C ASP A 53 11.39 -2.71 21.39
N LYS A 54 12.71 -2.91 21.30
CA LYS A 54 13.57 -2.03 20.50
C LYS A 54 13.29 -2.10 18.99
N ASP A 55 12.63 -3.17 18.55
CA ASP A 55 12.23 -3.39 17.16
C ASP A 55 10.88 -2.75 16.80
N VAL A 56 10.17 -2.21 17.80
CA VAL A 56 8.96 -1.41 17.62
C VAL A 56 9.31 0.05 17.77
N LEU A 57 8.79 0.89 16.88
CA LEU A 57 8.89 2.34 17.01
C LEU A 57 7.60 2.93 17.56
N VAL A 58 7.70 4.00 18.33
CA VAL A 58 6.58 4.75 18.90
C VAL A 58 6.66 6.21 18.49
N GLY A 59 5.50 6.84 18.39
CA GLY A 59 5.36 8.27 18.10
C GLY A 59 3.93 8.61 17.70
N GLU A 60 3.73 9.79 17.12
CA GLU A 60 2.43 10.22 16.63
C GLU A 60 2.32 10.03 15.11
N PHE A 61 1.17 9.57 14.63
CA PHE A 61 0.81 9.58 13.23
C PHE A 61 -0.65 9.99 13.07
N ASN A 62 -0.88 11.04 12.29
CA ASN A 62 -2.22 11.57 12.02
C ASN A 62 -3.03 11.86 13.31
N GLY A 63 -2.40 12.55 14.27
CA GLY A 63 -3.03 12.95 15.52
C GLY A 63 -3.31 11.82 16.51
N ALA A 64 -2.72 10.63 16.33
CA ALA A 64 -2.83 9.52 17.27
C ALA A 64 -1.47 8.92 17.62
N ASP A 65 -1.33 8.50 18.87
CA ASP A 65 -0.21 7.68 19.31
C ASP A 65 -0.25 6.32 18.61
N VAL A 66 0.88 5.95 18.00
CA VAL A 66 1.00 4.71 17.23
C VAL A 66 2.24 3.92 17.59
N ASN A 67 2.12 2.61 17.44
CA ASN A 67 3.25 1.69 17.29
C ASN A 67 3.50 1.46 15.80
N ILE A 68 4.76 1.46 15.40
CA ILE A 68 5.20 1.17 14.02
C ILE A 68 6.07 -0.08 14.02
N HIS A 69 5.68 -1.03 13.19
CA HIS A 69 6.39 -2.28 12.95
C HIS A 69 6.96 -2.28 11.52
N VAL A 70 8.27 -2.50 11.42
CA VAL A 70 8.95 -2.68 10.13
C VAL A 70 9.02 -4.16 9.83
N VAL A 71 8.31 -4.60 8.80
CA VAL A 71 8.18 -6.02 8.43
C VAL A 71 8.99 -6.31 7.18
N THR A 72 9.76 -7.40 7.23
CA THR A 72 10.65 -7.82 6.15
C THR A 72 10.29 -9.18 5.59
N ASN A 73 10.56 -9.37 4.31
CA ASN A 73 10.57 -10.64 3.61
C ASN A 73 11.94 -10.78 2.93
N ASN A 74 12.62 -11.92 3.09
CA ASN A 74 13.99 -12.13 2.58
C ASN A 74 14.94 -10.96 2.88
N ASN A 75 14.92 -10.45 4.11
CA ASN A 75 15.69 -9.29 4.60
C ASN A 75 15.40 -7.94 3.92
N LYS A 76 14.39 -7.86 3.04
CA LYS A 76 13.90 -6.61 2.46
C LYS A 76 12.60 -6.17 3.13
N VAL A 77 12.49 -4.89 3.43
CA VAL A 77 11.25 -4.31 3.95
C VAL A 77 10.19 -4.37 2.86
N TYR A 78 9.04 -4.95 3.18
CA TYR A 78 7.89 -4.98 2.28
C TYR A 78 6.66 -4.32 2.90
N ARG A 79 6.66 -4.07 4.22
CA ARG A 79 5.52 -3.48 4.92
C ARG A 79 5.97 -2.59 6.08
N ILE A 80 5.34 -1.41 6.15
CA ILE A 80 5.28 -0.62 7.38
C ILE A 80 3.87 -0.77 7.94
N MET A 81 3.75 -1.40 9.10
CA MET A 81 2.49 -1.54 9.82
C MET A 81 2.44 -0.49 10.93
N ILE A 82 1.31 0.22 11.02
CA ILE A 82 1.08 1.31 11.96
C ILE A 82 -0.19 0.95 12.74
N CYS A 83 -0.08 0.84 14.06
CA CYS A 83 -1.20 0.51 14.93
C CYS A 83 -1.46 1.63 15.91
N ASP A 84 -2.71 2.05 16.05
CA ASP A 84 -3.11 2.89 17.16
C ASP A 84 -2.76 2.20 18.50
N VAL A 85 -2.18 2.96 19.43
CA VAL A 85 -1.84 2.46 20.78
C VAL A 85 -3.09 2.26 21.62
N ASN A 86 -4.05 3.18 21.51
CA ASN A 86 -5.21 3.24 22.38
C ASN A 86 -6.43 2.65 21.67
N ASN A 87 -7.15 1.76 22.36
CA ASN A 87 -8.46 1.33 21.90
C ASN A 87 -9.52 2.36 22.34
N ILE A 88 -10.40 2.74 21.42
CA ILE A 88 -11.45 3.74 21.60
C ILE A 88 -12.84 3.11 21.47
N ASP A 89 -13.87 3.85 21.85
CA ASP A 89 -15.26 3.40 21.72
C ASP A 89 -15.74 3.39 20.26
N GLU A 90 -16.93 2.82 20.06
CA GLU A 90 -17.52 2.59 18.74
C GLU A 90 -17.73 3.87 17.92
N ARG A 91 -18.30 4.90 18.55
CA ARG A 91 -18.55 6.17 17.87
C ARG A 91 -17.23 6.86 17.52
N ALA A 92 -16.25 6.82 18.41
CA ALA A 92 -14.94 7.39 18.18
C ALA A 92 -14.20 6.70 17.02
N ILE A 93 -14.24 5.36 16.94
CA ILE A 93 -13.59 4.63 15.85
C ILE A 93 -14.25 4.88 14.50
N GLN A 94 -15.59 4.94 14.46
CA GLN A 94 -16.35 5.26 13.25
C GLN A 94 -15.93 6.62 12.69
N ILE A 95 -15.92 7.64 13.54
CA ILE A 95 -15.49 9.00 13.17
C ILE A 95 -14.03 8.99 12.68
N ARG A 96 -13.14 8.30 13.39
CA ARG A 96 -11.72 8.23 13.03
C ARG A 96 -11.52 7.54 11.68
N PHE A 97 -12.18 6.42 11.44
CA PHE A 97 -12.11 5.67 10.20
C PHE A 97 -12.63 6.50 9.01
N ASN A 98 -13.81 7.09 9.13
CA ASN A 98 -14.41 7.93 8.08
C ASN A 98 -13.54 9.15 7.76
N ARG A 99 -13.01 9.85 8.78
CA ARG A 99 -12.07 10.96 8.58
C ARG A 99 -10.80 10.53 7.85
N LEU A 100 -10.31 9.34 8.17
CA LEU A 100 -9.12 8.80 7.51
C LEU A 100 -9.41 8.50 6.03
N CYS A 101 -10.57 7.89 5.72
CA CYS A 101 -11.03 7.69 4.34
C CYS A 101 -11.11 9.02 3.58
N GLU A 102 -11.76 10.04 4.15
CA GLU A 102 -11.84 11.39 3.57
C GLU A 102 -10.45 11.98 3.28
N GLN A 103 -9.51 11.86 4.22
CA GLN A 103 -8.16 12.37 4.05
C GLN A 103 -7.42 11.70 2.90
N PHE A 104 -7.56 10.39 2.72
CA PHE A 104 -6.92 9.68 1.61
C PHE A 104 -7.58 9.97 0.27
N VAL A 105 -8.92 9.99 0.19
CA VAL A 105 -9.65 10.34 -1.04
C VAL A 105 -9.29 11.75 -1.51
N ASN A 106 -9.17 12.71 -0.58
CA ASN A 106 -8.82 14.09 -0.90
C ASN A 106 -7.31 14.31 -1.14
N ASN A 107 -6.48 13.28 -0.98
CA ASN A 107 -5.04 13.40 -1.17
C ASN A 107 -4.65 13.05 -2.61
N SER A 108 -4.13 14.06 -3.33
CA SER A 108 -3.75 13.92 -4.74
C SER A 108 -2.70 12.83 -5.01
N LYS A 109 -1.94 12.41 -3.99
CA LYS A 109 -0.93 11.33 -4.08
C LYS A 109 -1.55 9.93 -4.16
N TYR A 110 -2.84 9.78 -3.93
CA TYR A 110 -3.52 8.49 -3.89
C TYR A 110 -4.62 8.40 -4.94
N SER A 111 -4.87 7.17 -5.38
CA SER A 111 -6.04 6.76 -6.15
C SER A 111 -6.85 5.76 -5.34
N SER A 112 -8.17 5.78 -5.46
CA SER A 112 -9.07 4.89 -4.73
C SER A 112 -10.43 4.76 -5.43
N LEU A 113 -11.31 3.94 -4.85
CA LEU A 113 -12.73 4.01 -5.13
C LEU A 113 -13.33 5.34 -4.58
N PRO A 114 -14.56 5.69 -4.98
CA PRO A 114 -15.30 6.80 -4.39
C PRO A 114 -15.41 6.66 -2.86
N LEU A 115 -15.51 7.79 -2.16
CA LEU A 115 -15.53 7.83 -0.68
C LEU A 115 -16.68 7.00 -0.11
N GLU A 116 -17.82 7.01 -0.78
CA GLU A 116 -19.06 6.36 -0.37
C GLU A 116 -18.90 4.84 -0.23
N GLU A 117 -17.97 4.23 -0.96
CA GLU A 117 -17.66 2.79 -0.87
C GLU A 117 -16.98 2.41 0.44
N TYR A 118 -16.39 3.38 1.15
CA TYR A 118 -15.67 3.14 2.40
C TYR A 118 -16.43 3.64 3.64
N MET A 119 -17.33 4.61 3.49
CA MET A 119 -17.93 5.29 4.62
C MET A 119 -18.81 4.37 5.46
N ILE A 120 -18.61 4.42 6.77
CA ILE A 120 -19.48 3.75 7.74
C ILE A 120 -20.67 4.67 8.03
N PRO A 121 -21.93 4.25 7.77
CA PRO A 121 -23.13 5.03 8.07
C PRO A 121 -23.24 5.37 9.55
N ASP A 122 -23.83 6.52 9.89
CA ASP A 122 -23.94 7.01 11.28
C ASP A 122 -24.71 6.04 12.22
N ASP A 123 -25.67 5.30 11.68
CA ASP A 123 -26.55 4.36 12.39
C ASP A 123 -26.04 2.91 12.39
N GLU A 124 -24.86 2.66 11.83
CA GLU A 124 -24.24 1.34 11.83
C GLU A 124 -23.88 0.88 13.26
N ASP A 125 -24.30 -0.32 13.64
CA ASP A 125 -23.82 -1.03 14.84
C ASP A 125 -22.56 -1.84 14.47
N ILE A 126 -21.40 -1.21 14.64
CA ILE A 126 -20.10 -1.77 14.26
C ILE A 126 -19.81 -3.03 15.07
N SER A 127 -20.16 -3.04 16.36
CA SER A 127 -20.01 -4.20 17.23
C SER A 127 -20.75 -5.40 16.68
N TYR A 128 -22.04 -5.22 16.37
CA TYR A 128 -22.88 -6.29 15.85
C TYR A 128 -22.39 -6.80 14.50
N GLU A 129 -22.03 -5.90 13.59
CA GLU A 129 -21.56 -6.26 12.25
C GLU A 129 -20.23 -7.03 12.28
N ILE A 130 -19.28 -6.63 13.12
CA ILE A 130 -18.02 -7.37 13.30
C ILE A 130 -18.28 -8.72 14.00
N THR A 131 -19.08 -8.74 15.06
CA THR A 131 -19.20 -9.93 15.93
C THR A 131 -20.12 -10.99 15.34
N VAL A 132 -21.24 -10.59 14.74
CA VAL A 132 -22.29 -11.48 14.22
C VAL A 132 -22.10 -11.73 12.74
N HIS A 133 -21.96 -10.67 11.92
CA HIS A 133 -21.82 -10.83 10.47
C HIS A 133 -20.38 -11.04 10.00
N LYS A 134 -19.40 -10.92 10.90
CA LYS A 134 -17.96 -11.03 10.57
C LYS A 134 -17.55 -10.00 9.50
N LYS A 135 -18.23 -8.85 9.47
CA LYS A 135 -17.92 -7.75 8.56
C LYS A 135 -16.53 -7.20 8.90
N ARG A 136 -15.78 -6.85 7.87
CA ARG A 136 -14.49 -6.16 7.99
C ARG A 136 -14.64 -4.76 7.43
N TYR A 137 -14.43 -3.76 8.28
CA TYR A 137 -14.32 -2.38 7.83
C TYR A 137 -12.87 -2.15 7.42
N GLU A 138 -12.64 -2.09 6.12
CA GLU A 138 -11.33 -1.84 5.52
C GLU A 138 -11.45 -0.89 4.34
N ALA A 139 -10.41 -0.09 4.14
CA ALA A 139 -10.31 0.82 3.01
C ALA A 139 -8.92 0.69 2.40
N VAL A 140 -8.85 0.66 1.07
CA VAL A 140 -7.61 0.50 0.30
C VAL A 140 -7.43 1.64 -0.67
N PHE A 141 -6.22 2.18 -0.68
CA PHE A 141 -5.78 3.28 -1.51
C PHE A 141 -4.48 2.86 -2.20
N TYR A 142 -4.17 3.48 -3.33
CA TYR A 142 -2.94 3.16 -4.07
C TYR A 142 -2.15 4.43 -4.32
N GLN A 143 -0.85 4.42 -3.99
CA GLN A 143 0.00 5.56 -4.26
C GLN A 143 0.21 5.74 -5.75
N LYS A 144 -0.14 6.93 -6.25
CA LYS A 144 0.02 7.28 -7.66
C LYS A 144 1.48 7.18 -8.09
N THR A 145 1.65 6.71 -9.31
CA THR A 145 2.93 6.70 -10.03
C THR A 145 3.06 8.00 -10.81
N ASP A 146 4.29 8.48 -10.96
CA ASP A 146 4.58 9.57 -11.88
C ASP A 146 4.15 9.21 -13.31
N GLU A 147 3.42 10.10 -13.99
CA GLU A 147 2.87 9.82 -15.31
C GLU A 147 3.96 9.56 -16.35
N THR A 148 5.09 10.26 -16.27
CA THR A 148 6.22 10.06 -17.20
C THR A 148 6.92 8.73 -16.96
N PHE A 149 7.01 8.32 -15.70
CA PHE A 149 7.50 6.99 -15.34
C PHE A 149 6.55 5.91 -15.85
N MET A 150 5.25 6.03 -15.60
CA MET A 150 4.26 5.06 -16.07
C MET A 150 4.24 4.94 -17.60
N ALA A 151 4.35 6.06 -18.33
CA ALA A 151 4.43 6.04 -19.79
C ALA A 151 5.63 5.22 -20.28
N LYS A 152 6.81 5.35 -19.64
CA LYS A 152 7.99 4.51 -19.96
C LYS A 152 7.75 3.04 -19.65
N GLN A 153 7.06 2.72 -18.55
CA GLN A 153 6.71 1.35 -18.22
C GLN A 153 5.76 0.73 -19.25
N ILE A 154 4.78 1.50 -19.74
CA ILE A 154 3.87 1.06 -20.81
C ILE A 154 4.66 0.85 -22.11
N GLU A 155 5.50 1.81 -22.53
CA GLU A 155 6.35 1.65 -23.73
C GLU A 155 7.24 0.40 -23.65
N ALA A 156 7.79 0.10 -22.47
CA ALA A 156 8.63 -1.07 -22.26
C ALA A 156 7.83 -2.40 -22.22
N ALA A 157 6.61 -2.39 -21.70
CA ALA A 157 5.75 -3.57 -21.60
C ALA A 157 5.10 -3.94 -22.95
N PHE A 158 4.94 -2.97 -23.84
CA PHE A 158 4.23 -3.11 -25.12
C PHE A 158 5.13 -2.75 -26.32
N PRO A 159 6.33 -3.35 -26.47
CA PRO A 159 7.33 -2.95 -27.46
C PRO A 159 6.89 -3.19 -28.91
N GLN A 160 5.83 -3.97 -29.13
CA GLN A 160 5.26 -4.24 -30.44
C GLN A 160 4.39 -3.09 -30.99
N TYR A 161 4.06 -2.09 -30.18
CA TYR A 161 3.26 -0.93 -30.58
C TYR A 161 4.10 0.34 -30.66
N THR A 162 3.78 1.24 -31.60
CA THR A 162 4.43 2.56 -31.67
C THR A 162 3.91 3.50 -30.59
N LYS A 163 4.64 4.60 -30.33
CA LYS A 163 4.21 5.62 -29.36
C LYS A 163 2.86 6.23 -29.71
N GLU A 164 2.59 6.41 -30.99
CA GLU A 164 1.32 6.95 -31.50
C GLU A 164 0.16 5.98 -31.23
N GLN A 165 0.40 4.67 -31.36
CA GLN A 165 -0.59 3.63 -31.05
C GLN A 165 -0.85 3.52 -29.55
N LEU A 166 0.17 3.67 -28.70
CA LEU A 166 0.01 3.69 -27.24
C LEU A 166 -0.72 4.96 -26.75
N ALA A 167 -0.50 6.10 -27.41
CA ALA A 167 -1.19 7.34 -27.10
C ALA A 167 -2.67 7.34 -27.55
N ASN A 168 -2.99 6.57 -28.60
CA ASN A 168 -4.35 6.42 -29.13
C ASN A 168 -4.67 4.93 -29.36
N PRO A 169 -4.84 4.15 -28.29
CA PRO A 169 -4.98 2.70 -28.40
C PRO A 169 -6.33 2.32 -29.01
N SER A 170 -6.36 1.18 -29.73
CA SER A 170 -7.62 0.50 -30.02
C SER A 170 -8.28 0.04 -28.72
N GLU A 171 -9.57 -0.28 -28.73
CA GLU A 171 -10.28 -0.77 -27.54
C GLU A 171 -9.60 -2.01 -26.90
N GLU A 172 -9.11 -2.93 -27.73
CA GLU A 172 -8.39 -4.12 -27.26
C GLU A 172 -7.06 -3.74 -26.56
N LEU A 173 -6.23 -2.93 -27.21
CA LEU A 173 -4.97 -2.45 -26.62
C LEU A 173 -5.23 -1.62 -25.36
N ARG A 174 -6.30 -0.83 -25.34
CA ARG A 174 -6.69 -0.04 -24.18
C ARG A 174 -7.00 -0.94 -22.99
N ALA A 175 -7.74 -2.03 -23.20
CA ALA A 175 -8.04 -2.99 -22.15
C ALA A 175 -6.76 -3.65 -21.59
N GLU A 176 -5.82 -4.01 -22.47
CA GLU A 176 -4.51 -4.54 -22.06
C GLU A 176 -3.69 -3.53 -21.24
N ILE A 177 -3.60 -2.28 -21.69
CA ILE A 177 -2.90 -1.21 -20.98
C ILE A 177 -3.56 -0.95 -19.62
N VAL A 178 -4.89 -0.89 -19.56
CA VAL A 178 -5.63 -0.70 -18.29
C VAL A 178 -5.34 -1.85 -17.32
N ASN A 179 -5.34 -3.10 -17.78
CA ASN A 179 -5.00 -4.25 -16.96
C ASN A 179 -3.56 -4.17 -16.45
N PHE A 180 -2.60 -3.85 -17.32
CA PHE A 180 -1.20 -3.66 -16.94
C PHE A 180 -1.03 -2.56 -15.88
N VAL A 181 -1.62 -1.38 -16.10
CA VAL A 181 -1.56 -0.25 -15.17
C VAL A 181 -2.22 -0.61 -13.84
N THR A 182 -3.35 -1.33 -13.86
CA THR A 182 -4.03 -1.78 -12.64
C THR A 182 -3.16 -2.73 -11.84
N GLN A 183 -2.51 -3.71 -12.49
CA GLN A 183 -1.58 -4.62 -11.85
C GLN A 183 -0.34 -3.91 -11.29
N TYR A 184 0.12 -2.85 -11.96
CA TYR A 184 1.25 -2.06 -11.48
C TYR A 184 0.87 -1.26 -10.24
N ILE A 185 -0.23 -0.51 -10.31
CA ILE A 185 -0.72 0.34 -9.21
C ILE A 185 -1.08 -0.49 -7.98
N SER A 186 -1.64 -1.70 -8.17
CA SER A 186 -2.00 -2.58 -7.06
C SER A 186 -0.81 -3.00 -6.20
N LYS A 187 0.42 -2.89 -6.72
CA LYS A 187 1.64 -3.17 -5.95
C LYS A 187 1.99 -2.12 -4.90
N LYS A 188 1.28 -0.98 -4.94
CA LYS A 188 1.57 0.19 -4.10
C LYS A 188 0.43 0.51 -3.13
N ALA A 189 -0.12 -0.53 -2.52
CA ALA A 189 -1.28 -0.44 -1.66
C ALA A 189 -0.95 0.23 -0.32
N VAL A 190 -1.83 1.14 0.10
CA VAL A 190 -1.92 1.66 1.45
C VAL A 190 -3.34 1.43 1.92
N TRP A 191 -3.49 0.62 2.96
CA TRP A 191 -4.80 0.21 3.42
C TRP A 191 -4.87 0.18 4.93
N PHE A 192 -6.07 0.27 5.47
CA PHE A 192 -6.29 0.21 6.90
C PHE A 192 -7.62 -0.44 7.22
N MET A 193 -7.72 -0.97 8.43
CA MET A 193 -8.91 -1.64 8.92
C MET A 193 -9.14 -1.36 10.40
N ILE A 194 -10.41 -1.45 10.79
CA ILE A 194 -10.81 -1.48 12.20
C ILE A 194 -10.50 -2.86 12.77
N ASN A 195 -9.86 -2.89 13.94
CA ASN A 195 -9.67 -4.09 14.74
C ASN A 195 -10.43 -3.96 16.05
N GLU A 196 -11.10 -5.03 16.46
CA GLU A 196 -11.73 -5.15 17.77
C GLU A 196 -10.76 -5.81 18.76
N ARG A 197 -10.69 -5.25 19.97
CA ARG A 197 -9.89 -5.74 21.09
C ARG A 197 -10.61 -5.44 22.41
N LEU A 198 -11.15 -6.49 23.02
CA LEU A 198 -11.80 -6.44 24.35
C LEU A 198 -12.98 -5.45 24.42
N GLY A 199 -13.86 -5.47 23.41
CA GLY A 199 -15.04 -4.61 23.29
C GLY A 199 -14.72 -3.17 22.91
N LYS A 200 -13.50 -2.88 22.46
CA LYS A 200 -13.05 -1.58 21.98
C LYS A 200 -12.33 -1.72 20.64
N TYR A 201 -12.04 -0.60 20.01
CA TYR A 201 -11.58 -0.61 18.62
C TYR A 201 -10.34 0.23 18.40
N CYS A 202 -9.55 -0.14 17.40
CA CYS A 202 -8.37 0.60 16.97
C CYS A 202 -8.15 0.45 15.47
N ILE A 203 -7.43 1.38 14.84
CA ILE A 203 -7.02 1.24 13.44
C ILE A 203 -5.65 0.56 13.37
N THR A 204 -5.52 -0.38 12.44
CA THR A 204 -4.22 -0.80 11.92
C THR A 204 -4.13 -0.44 10.45
N MET A 205 -3.04 0.22 10.07
CA MET A 205 -2.74 0.68 8.72
C MET A 205 -1.46 0.02 8.21
N TYR A 206 -1.40 -0.18 6.90
CA TYR A 206 -0.32 -0.85 6.21
C TYR A 206 0.11 -0.03 5.00
N TYR A 207 1.42 0.21 4.87
CA TYR A 207 2.05 0.67 3.64
C TYR A 207 2.81 -0.50 3.06
N ASP A 208 2.23 -1.12 2.03
CA ASP A 208 2.73 -2.36 1.46
C ASP A 208 3.45 -2.10 0.15
N ASN A 209 4.62 -2.72 0.03
CA ASN A 209 5.38 -2.83 -1.20
C ASN A 209 5.31 -4.28 -1.67
N GLU A 210 4.33 -4.56 -2.52
CA GLU A 210 4.08 -5.91 -3.03
C GLU A 210 5.17 -6.43 -3.96
N TYR A 211 6.10 -5.58 -4.42
CA TYR A 211 7.29 -6.05 -5.16
C TYR A 211 8.22 -6.88 -4.29
N ASN A 212 8.21 -6.66 -2.97
CA ASN A 212 9.02 -7.41 -2.01
C ASN A 212 8.21 -8.48 -1.25
N ASN A 213 6.90 -8.59 -1.49
CA ASN A 213 6.07 -9.57 -0.80
C ASN A 213 6.35 -10.99 -1.31
N ALA A 214 6.08 -12.00 -0.47
CA ALA A 214 6.22 -13.38 -0.88
C ALA A 214 5.17 -13.70 -1.95
N ASN A 215 5.62 -14.24 -3.09
CA ASN A 215 4.75 -14.66 -4.20
C ASN A 215 4.30 -16.13 -4.08
N GLY A 216 4.71 -16.82 -3.02
CA GLY A 216 4.38 -18.23 -2.79
C GLY A 216 5.09 -19.21 -3.72
N GLU A 217 6.10 -18.78 -4.50
CA GLU A 217 6.86 -19.68 -5.39
C GLU A 217 7.59 -20.80 -4.63
N ASP A 218 7.86 -20.60 -3.35
CA ASP A 218 8.53 -21.55 -2.46
C ASP A 218 7.57 -22.34 -1.53
N LEU A 219 6.24 -22.24 -1.73
CA LEU A 219 5.20 -23.00 -1.00
C LEU A 219 4.73 -24.23 -1.80
#